data_AF-P30428-F1
#
_entry.id   AF-P30428-F1
#
_cell.length_a   1.000
_cell.length_b   1.000
_cell.length_c   1.000
_cell.angle_alpha   90.00
_cell.angle_beta   90.00
_cell.angle_gamma   90.00
#
_symmetry.space_group_name_H-M   'P 1'
#
loop_
_entity.id
_entity.type
_entity.pdbx_description
1 polymer ?
#
loop_
_entity_poly.entity_id
_entity_poly.type
_entity_poly.pdbx_seq_one_letter_code
_entity_poly.pdbx_strand_id
1 'polypeptide(L)'
;ILPEFLSLVKHGKIRMEFRAVVKEITEDELIFSVDGKETRIKNDFVFAMTGYHPDHSFLQKMGVKIDAESGRPFFNEETMETNEEGIFIAGVIAAGNNANEIFIENGRFHGGLIAAEIAKRI
;
A
#
# COMPACT_ATOMS: atom_id res chain seq x y z
N ILE A 1 -20.64 1.56 -0.27
CA ILE A 1 -19.62 1.70 -1.34
C ILE A 1 -19.85 0.72 -2.50
N LEU A 2 -19.54 -0.58 -2.42
CA LEU A 2 -19.60 -1.46 -3.61
C LEU A 2 -20.99 -1.54 -4.27
N PRO A 3 -22.11 -1.71 -3.54
CA PRO A 3 -23.44 -1.73 -4.16
C PRO A 3 -23.80 -0.41 -4.86
N GLU A 4 -23.39 0.72 -4.29
CA GLU A 4 -23.63 2.06 -4.85
C GLU A 4 -22.81 2.27 -6.12
N PHE A 5 -21.53 1.89 -6.09
CA PHE A 5 -20.65 1.94 -7.25
C PHE A 5 -21.19 1.09 -8.41
N LEU A 6 -21.59 -0.16 -8.14
CA LEU A 6 -22.16 -1.05 -9.14
C LEU A 6 -23.47 -0.48 -9.72
N SER A 7 -24.29 0.17 -8.90
CA SER A 7 -25.49 0.85 -9.37
C SER A 7 -25.16 1.98 -10.36
N LEU A 8 -24.15 2.81 -10.05
CA LEU A 8 -23.75 3.91 -10.95
C LEU A 8 -23.19 3.39 -12.29
N VAL A 9 -22.43 2.30 -12.27
CA VAL A 9 -21.97 1.62 -13.49
C VAL A 9 -23.16 1.08 -14.29
N LYS A 10 -24.09 0.38 -13.63
CA LYS A 10 -25.28 -0.21 -14.27
C LYS A 10 -26.16 0.85 -14.96
N HIS A 11 -26.26 2.06 -14.39
CA HIS A 11 -27.04 3.16 -14.96
C HIS A 11 -26.23 4.06 -15.91
N GLY A 12 -25.01 3.65 -16.30
CA GLY A 12 -24.17 4.39 -17.25
C GLY A 12 -23.66 5.74 -16.73
N LYS A 13 -23.69 5.96 -15.42
CA LYS A 13 -23.17 7.18 -14.78
C LYS A 13 -21.66 7.13 -14.59
N ILE A 14 -21.10 5.92 -14.49
CA ILE A 14 -19.65 5.67 -14.43
C ILE A 14 -19.30 4.69 -15.54
N ARG A 15 -18.31 5.04 -16.36
CA ARG A 15 -17.69 4.10 -17.29
C ARG A 15 -16.67 3.26 -16.51
N MET A 16 -16.80 1.94 -16.60
CA MET A 16 -15.88 1.00 -15.97
C MET A 16 -15.30 0.07 -17.03
N GLU A 17 -13.97 0.03 -17.12
CA GLU A 17 -13.24 -0.83 -18.06
C GLU A 17 -12.37 -1.81 -17.25
N PHE A 18 -12.73 -3.09 -17.28
CA PHE A 18 -11.93 -4.13 -16.63
C PHE A 18 -10.73 -4.50 -17.50
N ARG A 19 -9.63 -4.92 -16.85
CA ARG A 19 -8.36 -5.28 -17.54
C ARG A 19 -7.78 -4.17 -18.41
N ALA A 20 -8.22 -2.93 -18.21
CA ALA A 20 -7.65 -1.76 -18.86
C ALA A 20 -6.26 -1.46 -18.29
N VAL A 21 -5.28 -1.30 -19.18
CA VAL A 21 -3.93 -0.85 -18.84
C VAL A 21 -3.68 0.46 -19.56
N VAL A 22 -3.45 1.53 -18.79
CA VAL A 22 -3.07 2.84 -19.34
C VAL A 22 -1.73 2.72 -20.07
N LYS A 23 -1.66 3.33 -21.25
CA LYS A 23 -0.47 3.35 -22.12
C LYS A 23 0.15 4.74 -22.22
N GLU A 24 -0.69 5.77 -22.28
CA GLU A 24 -0.24 7.15 -22.44
C GLU A 24 -1.27 8.10 -21.84
N ILE A 25 -0.76 9.18 -21.22
CA ILE A 25 -1.54 10.29 -20.68
C ILE A 25 -1.01 11.54 -21.37
N THR A 26 -1.88 12.27 -22.07
CA THR A 26 -1.56 13.54 -22.73
C THR A 26 -2.31 14.68 -22.03
N GLU A 27 -2.19 15.91 -22.53
CA GLU A 27 -2.88 17.08 -21.98
C GLU A 27 -4.41 16.97 -22.07
N ASP A 28 -4.95 16.31 -23.12
CA ASP A 28 -6.38 16.26 -23.39
C ASP A 28 -6.93 14.85 -23.69
N GLU A 29 -6.06 13.83 -23.69
CA GLU A 29 -6.44 12.44 -23.94
C GLU A 29 -5.80 11.44 -22.97
N LEU A 30 -6.53 10.35 -22.72
CA LEU A 30 -6.04 9.13 -22.08
C LEU A 30 -6.10 7.98 -23.09
N ILE A 31 -4.98 7.25 -23.22
CA ILE A 31 -4.88 6.07 -24.07
C ILE A 31 -4.68 4.85 -23.17
N PHE A 32 -5.54 3.84 -23.34
CA PHE A 32 -5.45 2.58 -22.61
C PHE A 32 -5.73 1.40 -23.53
N SER A 33 -5.24 0.22 -23.16
CA SER A 33 -5.50 -1.04 -23.87
C SER A 33 -6.33 -1.99 -23.03
N VAL A 34 -7.32 -2.65 -23.64
CA VAL A 34 -8.04 -3.79 -23.05
C VAL A 34 -7.82 -4.99 -23.96
N ASP A 35 -7.26 -6.07 -23.43
CA ASP A 35 -6.98 -7.32 -24.17
C ASP A 35 -6.25 -7.06 -25.52
N GLY A 36 -5.29 -6.11 -25.50
CA GLY A 36 -4.49 -5.71 -26.66
C GLY A 36 -5.13 -4.67 -27.59
N LYS A 37 -6.42 -4.35 -27.43
CA LYS A 37 -7.09 -3.31 -28.22
C LYS A 37 -6.93 -1.94 -27.57
N GLU A 38 -6.32 -1.02 -28.28
CA GLU A 38 -6.15 0.38 -27.85
C GLU A 38 -7.46 1.17 -27.98
N THR A 39 -7.74 2.01 -26.98
CA THR A 39 -8.85 2.96 -26.95
C THR A 39 -8.31 4.32 -26.51
N ARG A 40 -8.64 5.36 -27.29
CA ARG A 40 -8.38 6.76 -26.96
C ARG A 40 -9.65 7.42 -26.45
N ILE A 41 -9.54 8.21 -25.39
CA ILE A 41 -10.65 9.01 -24.86
C ILE A 41 -10.17 10.42 -24.55
N LYS A 42 -11.07 11.40 -24.73
CA LYS A 42 -10.86 12.75 -24.18
C LYS A 42 -10.79 12.67 -22.66
N ASN A 43 -9.81 13.36 -22.06
CA ASN A 43 -9.57 13.35 -20.63
C ASN A 43 -8.88 14.64 -20.17
N ASP A 44 -9.46 15.34 -19.19
CA ASP A 44 -8.88 16.59 -18.66
C ASP A 44 -8.04 16.38 -17.38
N PHE A 45 -8.35 15.34 -16.58
CA PHE A 45 -7.66 15.07 -15.31
C PHE A 45 -7.51 13.56 -15.07
N VAL A 46 -6.43 13.15 -14.40
CA VAL A 46 -6.19 11.76 -14.02
C VAL A 46 -5.99 11.65 -12.51
N PHE A 47 -6.74 10.73 -11.88
CA PHE A 47 -6.52 10.33 -10.49
C PHE A 47 -5.90 8.93 -10.46
N ALA A 48 -4.58 8.84 -10.31
CA ALA A 48 -3.84 7.58 -10.26
C ALA A 48 -3.94 6.93 -8.86
N MET A 49 -5.08 6.31 -8.56
CA MET A 49 -5.36 5.66 -7.28
C MET A 49 -4.77 4.23 -7.22
N THR A 50 -3.49 4.07 -7.55
CA THR A 50 -2.79 2.77 -7.72
C THR A 50 -2.27 2.16 -6.41
N GLY A 51 -2.70 2.69 -5.26
CA GLY A 51 -2.18 2.30 -3.96
C GLY A 51 -0.84 2.96 -3.63
N TYR A 52 -0.22 2.50 -2.55
CA TYR A 52 1.04 3.02 -2.02
C TYR A 52 1.94 1.84 -1.64
N HIS A 53 3.24 2.06 -1.65
CA HIS A 53 4.22 1.17 -1.04
C HIS A 53 5.02 1.95 0.01
N PRO A 54 5.46 1.30 1.11
CA PRO A 54 6.36 1.95 2.05
C PRO A 54 7.70 2.26 1.38
N ASP A 55 8.36 3.35 1.77
CA ASP A 55 9.74 3.61 1.37
C ASP A 55 10.68 2.76 2.24
N HIS A 56 11.04 1.60 1.71
CA HIS A 56 11.97 0.68 2.37
C HIS A 56 13.40 1.20 2.38
N SER A 57 13.75 2.19 1.55
CA SER A 57 15.13 2.68 1.46
C SER A 57 15.58 3.32 2.77
N PHE A 58 14.66 3.98 3.48
CA PHE A 58 14.92 4.55 4.80
C PHE A 58 15.24 3.45 5.82
N LEU A 59 14.43 2.39 5.87
CA LEU A 59 14.64 1.25 6.77
C LEU A 59 15.95 0.51 6.46
N GLN A 60 16.20 0.24 5.19
CA GLN A 60 17.43 -0.43 4.74
C GLN A 60 18.68 0.39 5.09
N LYS A 61 18.63 1.72 4.99
CA LYS A 61 19.74 2.60 5.41
C LYS A 61 20.02 2.54 6.91
N MET A 62 19.03 2.17 7.73
CA MET A 62 19.20 1.93 9.16
C MET A 62 19.68 0.51 9.49
N GLY A 63 19.89 -0.36 8.49
CA GLY A 63 20.30 -1.76 8.66
C GLY A 63 19.13 -2.75 8.76
N VAL A 64 17.89 -2.26 8.78
CA VAL A 64 16.71 -3.12 8.87
C VAL A 64 16.57 -3.93 7.58
N LYS A 65 16.60 -5.26 7.71
CA LYS A 65 16.39 -6.20 6.62
C LYS A 65 14.92 -6.17 6.22
N ILE A 66 14.67 -6.32 4.92
CA ILE A 66 13.34 -6.39 4.33
C ILE A 66 13.23 -7.69 3.55
N ASP A 67 12.13 -8.40 3.71
CA ASP A 67 11.78 -9.56 2.89
C ASP A 67 11.45 -9.11 1.46
N ALA A 68 12.13 -9.70 0.47
CA ALA A 68 12.10 -9.20 -0.90
C ALA A 68 10.76 -9.48 -1.62
N GLU A 69 10.03 -10.53 -1.24
CA GLU A 69 8.73 -10.85 -1.83
C GLU A 69 7.61 -10.02 -1.19
N SER A 70 7.52 -10.08 0.14
CA SER A 70 6.43 -9.44 0.88
C SER A 70 6.66 -7.95 1.14
N GLY A 71 7.90 -7.45 1.05
CA GLY A 71 8.25 -6.09 1.44
C GLY A 71 8.23 -5.86 2.95
N ARG A 72 8.09 -6.91 3.77
CA ARG A 72 8.05 -6.74 5.24
C ARG A 72 9.43 -6.50 5.83
N PRO A 73 9.56 -5.57 6.78
CA PRO A 73 10.73 -5.54 7.64
C PRO A 73 10.84 -6.84 8.44
N PHE A 74 12.05 -7.27 8.75
CA PHE A 74 12.27 -8.35 9.72
C PHE A 74 12.13 -7.79 11.13
N PHE A 75 11.23 -8.36 11.92
CA PHE A 75 11.01 -8.01 13.32
C PHE A 75 10.49 -9.19 14.14
N ASN A 76 10.61 -9.11 15.46
CA ASN A 76 10.00 -10.03 16.40
C ASN A 76 8.56 -9.58 16.71
N GLU A 77 7.55 -10.42 16.46
CA GLU A 77 6.14 -10.08 16.66
C GLU A 77 5.77 -9.83 18.13
N GLU A 78 6.51 -10.36 19.09
CA GLU A 78 6.24 -10.19 20.53
C GLU A 78 6.78 -8.86 21.08
N THR A 79 7.81 -8.29 20.46
CA THR A 79 8.47 -7.05 20.92
C THR A 79 8.38 -5.90 19.92
N MET A 80 8.08 -6.22 18.67
CA MET A 80 8.16 -5.34 17.50
C MET A 80 9.57 -4.80 17.20
N GLU A 81 10.60 -5.41 17.77
CA GLU A 81 12.00 -5.04 17.51
C GLU A 81 12.49 -5.67 16.21
N THR A 82 13.23 -4.91 15.42
CA THR A 82 13.79 -5.37 14.15
C THR A 82 15.02 -6.26 14.34
N ASN A 83 15.66 -6.65 13.24
CA ASN A 83 16.99 -7.28 13.31
C ASN A 83 18.10 -6.35 13.83
N GLU A 84 17.88 -5.04 13.87
CA GLU A 84 18.81 -4.06 14.43
C GLU A 84 18.39 -3.74 15.87
N GLU A 85 19.29 -3.98 16.82
CA GLU A 85 19.05 -3.78 18.25
C GLU A 85 18.69 -2.32 18.55
N GLY A 86 17.62 -2.12 19.30
CA GLY A 86 17.11 -0.78 19.65
C GLY A 86 16.27 -0.11 18.56
N ILE A 87 16.10 -0.73 17.39
CA ILE A 87 15.21 -0.24 16.34
C ILE A 87 13.91 -1.04 16.36
N PHE A 88 12.80 -0.35 16.59
CA PHE A 88 11.45 -0.93 16.65
C PHE A 88 10.56 -0.38 15.53
N ILE A 89 9.55 -1.15 15.13
CA ILE A 89 8.57 -0.74 14.12
C ILE A 89 7.14 -0.82 14.65
N ALA A 90 6.29 0.14 14.25
CA ALA A 90 4.90 0.19 14.71
C ALA A 90 3.97 0.66 13.60
N GLY A 91 2.71 0.21 13.65
CA GLY A 91 1.71 0.51 12.62
C GLY A 91 1.96 -0.16 11.27
N VAL A 92 1.39 0.42 10.21
CA VAL A 92 1.29 -0.18 8.87
C VAL A 92 2.64 -0.51 8.22
N ILE A 93 3.73 0.11 8.68
CA ILE A 93 5.07 -0.15 8.16
C ILE A 93 5.53 -1.61 8.37
N ALA A 94 4.95 -2.30 9.35
CA ALA A 94 5.23 -3.72 9.61
C ALA A 94 4.52 -4.68 8.61
N ALA A 95 3.56 -4.20 7.82
CA ALA A 95 2.74 -5.06 6.94
C ALA A 95 3.40 -5.37 5.58
N GLY A 96 4.42 -4.59 5.19
CA GLY A 96 5.05 -4.68 3.87
C GLY A 96 4.09 -4.29 2.74
N ASN A 97 4.09 -5.04 1.64
CA ASN A 97 3.30 -4.79 0.44
C ASN A 97 1.82 -5.17 0.61
N ASN A 98 1.48 -6.03 1.59
CA ASN A 98 0.09 -6.32 1.92
C ASN A 98 -0.44 -5.33 2.97
N ALA A 99 -0.80 -4.13 2.51
CA ALA A 99 -1.34 -3.08 3.38
C ALA A 99 -2.66 -3.44 4.07
N ASN A 100 -3.29 -4.58 3.73
CA ASN A 100 -4.55 -5.02 4.34
C ASN A 100 -4.35 -5.88 5.59
N GLU A 101 -3.14 -6.02 6.12
CA GLU A 101 -2.90 -6.80 7.34
C GLU A 101 -2.83 -5.96 8.60
N ILE A 102 -2.31 -4.73 8.51
CA ILE A 102 -2.23 -3.83 9.66
C ILE A 102 -3.06 -2.59 9.38
N PHE A 103 -4.01 -2.36 10.27
CA PHE A 103 -4.87 -1.19 10.34
C PHE A 103 -4.71 -0.52 11.70
N ILE A 104 -5.48 0.53 11.96
CA ILE A 104 -5.46 1.23 13.24
C ILE A 104 -5.90 0.27 14.37
N GLU A 105 -6.85 -0.61 14.08
CA GLU A 105 -7.50 -1.49 15.05
C GLU A 105 -6.53 -2.48 15.71
N ASN A 106 -5.60 -3.03 14.93
CA ASN A 106 -4.57 -3.96 15.42
C ASN A 106 -3.21 -3.29 15.61
N GLY A 107 -2.79 -2.41 14.69
CA GLY A 107 -1.50 -1.73 14.76
C GLY A 107 -1.33 -0.82 15.98
N ARG A 108 -2.44 -0.32 16.55
CA ARG A 108 -2.40 0.49 17.79
C ARG A 108 -1.82 -0.24 19.00
N PHE A 109 -1.79 -1.57 18.99
CA PHE A 109 -1.26 -2.35 20.11
C PHE A 109 0.26 -2.52 20.07
N HIS A 110 0.91 -2.25 18.94
CA HIS A 110 2.36 -2.40 18.80
C HIS A 110 3.14 -1.54 19.81
N GLY A 111 2.66 -0.32 20.10
CA GLY A 111 3.29 0.57 21.06
C GLY A 111 3.37 -0.01 22.47
N GLY A 112 2.38 -0.81 22.88
CA GLY A 112 2.40 -1.49 24.18
C GLY A 112 3.49 -2.56 24.27
N LEU A 113 3.69 -3.33 23.20
CA LEU A 113 4.75 -4.34 23.10
C LEU A 113 6.14 -3.69 23.14
N ILE A 114 6.32 -2.62 22.37
CA ILE A 114 7.58 -1.86 22.32
C ILE A 114 7.90 -1.26 23.68
N ALA A 115 6.93 -0.61 24.33
CA ALA A 115 7.14 -0.01 25.64
C ALA A 115 7.51 -1.06 26.70
N ALA A 116 6.85 -2.22 26.68
CA ALA A 116 7.16 -3.33 27.58
C ALA A 116 8.57 -3.90 27.35
N GLU A 117 9.03 -3.97 26.10
CA GLU A 117 10.38 -4.44 25.80
C GLU A 117 11.45 -3.43 26.21
N ILE A 118 11.24 -2.14 25.89
CA ILE A 118 12.16 -1.07 26.31
C ILE A 118 12.27 -1.03 27.84
N ALA A 119 11.16 -1.16 28.56
CA ALA A 119 11.15 -1.12 30.02
C ALA A 119 11.97 -2.23 30.69
N LYS A 120 12.26 -3.35 30.01
CA LYS A 120 13.14 -4.41 30.54
C LYS A 120 14.62 -4.04 30.49
N ARG A 121 14.98 -2.99 29.74
CA ARG A 121 16.36 -2.58 29.44
C ARG A 121 16.80 -1.31 30.17
N ILE A 122 15.92 -0.74 30.99
CA ILE A 122 16.15 0.48 31.78
C ILE A 122 16.11 0.11 33.26
#